data_AF-A0A820GB25-F1
#
_entry.id   AF-A0A820GB25-F1
#
_cell.length_a   1.000
_cell.length_b   1.000
_cell.length_c   1.000
_cell.angle_alpha   90.00
_cell.angle_beta   90.00
_cell.angle_gamma   90.00
#
_symmetry.space_group_name_H-M   'P 1'
#
loop_
_entity.id
_entity.type
_entity.pdbx_description
1 polymer ?
#
loop_
_entity_poly.entity_id
_entity_poly.type
_entity_poly.pdbx_seq_one_letter_code
_entity_poly.pdbx_strand_id
1 'polypeptide(L)'
;QIPVLEVDGVKLPQSISIARYLAKEFQLAGKDNLEQAKVDAVVDTVTDFVVSYFPIHMKADETTKKEALNEQSLKLFKNLQTLQELYQGNDFLVGNHLTYADLWFYDITETVLGVDSTILDKYPNLTKVRQSVENDTKVAAYLKDRPKLPF
;
A
#
# COMPACT_ATOMS: atom_id res chain seq x y z
N GLN A 1 21.37 -4.12 -1.66
CA GLN A 1 19.91 -3.96 -1.75
C GLN A 1 19.57 -2.49 -1.55
N ILE A 2 18.57 -2.00 -2.28
CA ILE A 2 17.93 -0.69 -2.07
C ILE A 2 16.45 -0.96 -1.78
N PRO A 3 15.74 -0.08 -1.05
CA PRO A 3 16.19 1.21 -0.51
C PRO A 3 17.02 1.11 0.78
N VAL A 4 17.73 2.20 1.08
CA VAL A 4 18.39 2.47 2.37
C VAL A 4 18.10 3.93 2.74
N LEU A 5 17.58 4.15 3.95
CA LEU A 5 17.42 5.48 4.54
C LEU A 5 18.62 5.75 5.47
N GLU A 6 19.17 6.97 5.43
CA GLU A 6 20.20 7.40 6.40
C GLU A 6 19.60 8.44 7.35
N VAL A 7 19.66 8.17 8.66
CA VAL A 7 19.18 9.07 9.73
C VAL A 7 20.32 9.24 10.73
N ASP A 8 20.81 10.47 10.90
CA ASP A 8 21.91 10.80 11.81
C ASP A 8 23.15 9.90 11.66
N GLY A 9 23.50 9.56 10.41
CA GLY A 9 24.61 8.68 10.07
C GLY A 9 24.32 7.17 10.22
N VAL A 10 23.13 6.78 10.69
CA VAL A 10 22.69 5.39 10.76
C VAL A 10 21.99 4.99 9.46
N LYS A 11 22.48 3.93 8.82
CA LYS A 11 21.90 3.37 7.59
C LYS A 11 20.88 2.28 7.91
N LEU A 12 19.62 2.54 7.59
CA LEU A 12 18.49 1.62 7.77
C LEU A 12 18.07 1.03 6.42
N PRO A 13 18.28 -0.28 6.17
CA PRO A 13 17.76 -0.96 4.98
C PRO A 13 16.32 -1.46 5.19
N GLN A 14 15.74 -2.07 4.14
CA GLN A 14 14.39 -2.67 4.08
C GLN A 14 13.24 -1.67 4.01
N SER A 15 12.56 -1.63 2.87
CA SER A 15 11.49 -0.65 2.58
C SER A 15 10.40 -0.61 3.66
N ILE A 16 9.88 -1.76 4.09
CA ILE A 16 8.80 -1.81 5.10
C ILE A 16 9.30 -1.41 6.49
N SER A 17 10.55 -1.76 6.85
CA SER A 17 11.14 -1.30 8.11
C SER A 17 11.37 0.21 8.13
N ILE A 18 11.86 0.77 7.02
CA ILE A 18 11.99 2.21 6.81
C ILE A 18 10.62 2.90 6.92
N ALA A 19 9.61 2.38 6.19
CA ALA A 19 8.27 2.94 6.19
C ALA A 19 7.66 2.94 7.59
N ARG A 20 7.77 1.84 8.35
CA ARG A 20 7.28 1.75 9.72
C ARG A 20 8.02 2.70 10.68
N TYR A 21 9.33 2.86 10.52
CA TYR A 21 10.10 3.83 11.30
C TYR A 21 9.58 5.25 11.07
N LEU A 22 9.50 5.68 9.82
CA LEU A 22 8.98 7.02 9.47
C LEU A 22 7.51 7.19 9.89
N ALA A 23 6.70 6.14 9.79
CA ALA A 23 5.32 6.16 10.23
C ALA A 23 5.22 6.48 11.73
N LYS A 24 6.15 6.01 12.57
CA LYS A 24 6.19 6.36 13.98
C LYS A 24 6.59 7.82 14.19
N GLU A 25 7.63 8.27 13.50
CA GLU A 25 8.11 9.67 13.57
C GLU A 25 7.01 10.68 13.17
N PHE A 26 6.17 10.31 12.21
CA PHE A 26 5.12 11.17 11.68
C PHE A 26 3.69 10.82 12.13
N GLN A 27 3.53 9.96 13.14
CA GLN A 27 2.23 9.59 13.73
C GLN A 27 1.26 8.94 12.72
N LEU A 28 1.79 8.19 11.77
CA LEU A 28 1.06 7.39 10.76
C LEU A 28 1.09 5.89 11.06
N ALA A 29 1.64 5.50 12.21
CA ALA A 29 1.73 4.10 12.62
C ALA A 29 0.49 3.61 13.38
N GLY A 30 -0.52 4.46 13.60
CA GLY A 30 -1.63 4.20 14.53
C GLY A 30 -1.38 4.88 15.89
N LYS A 31 -2.46 5.09 16.66
CA LYS A 31 -2.42 5.93 17.88
C LYS A 31 -1.90 5.22 19.14
N ASP A 32 -1.93 3.90 19.14
CA ASP A 32 -1.49 3.06 20.25
C ASP A 32 -0.92 1.74 19.73
N ASN A 33 -0.33 0.94 20.63
CA ASN A 33 0.32 -0.32 20.27
C ASN A 33 -0.62 -1.30 19.57
N LEU A 34 -1.90 -1.34 19.94
CA LEU A 34 -2.86 -2.27 19.36
C LEU A 34 -3.32 -1.80 17.99
N GLU A 35 -3.56 -0.50 17.81
CA GLU A 35 -3.85 0.07 16.50
C GLU A 35 -2.66 -0.07 15.56
N GLN A 36 -1.43 0.11 16.05
CA GLN A 36 -0.23 -0.17 15.27
C GLN A 36 -0.17 -1.62 14.80
N ALA A 37 -0.48 -2.59 15.68
CA ALA A 37 -0.51 -3.99 15.28
C ALA A 37 -1.55 -4.27 14.18
N LYS A 38 -2.68 -3.55 14.16
CA LYS A 38 -3.68 -3.64 13.08
C LYS A 38 -3.16 -3.05 11.77
N VAL A 39 -2.50 -1.89 11.84
CA VAL A 39 -1.85 -1.26 10.67
C VAL A 39 -0.76 -2.18 10.10
N ASP A 40 0.08 -2.75 10.96
CA ASP A 40 1.11 -3.73 10.61
C ASP A 40 0.49 -4.97 9.93
N ALA A 41 -0.63 -5.50 10.44
CA ALA A 41 -1.32 -6.64 9.84
C ALA A 41 -1.86 -6.36 8.43
N VAL A 42 -2.38 -5.15 8.18
CA VAL A 42 -2.79 -4.72 6.83
C VAL A 42 -1.58 -4.63 5.90
N VAL A 43 -0.48 -4.05 6.37
CA VAL A 43 0.76 -3.91 5.59
C VAL A 43 1.33 -5.27 5.21
N ASP A 44 1.36 -6.21 6.15
CA ASP A 44 1.84 -7.57 5.91
C ASP A 44 0.92 -8.29 4.92
N THR A 45 -0.40 -8.09 4.99
CA THR A 45 -1.36 -8.64 4.01
C THR A 45 -1.10 -8.14 2.59
N VAL A 46 -0.80 -6.85 2.42
CA VAL A 46 -0.39 -6.30 1.10
C VAL A 46 0.98 -6.83 0.70
N THR A 47 1.91 -6.96 1.65
CA THR A 47 3.28 -7.44 1.39
C THR A 47 3.29 -8.90 0.92
N ASP A 48 2.44 -9.76 1.46
CA ASP A 48 2.29 -11.14 1.00
C ASP A 48 1.90 -11.21 -0.49
N PHE A 49 1.00 -10.33 -0.93
CA PHE A 49 0.67 -10.18 -2.35
C PHE A 49 1.85 -9.69 -3.17
N VAL A 50 2.62 -8.70 -2.68
CA VAL A 50 3.81 -8.21 -3.38
C VAL A 50 4.82 -9.33 -3.56
N VAL A 51 5.09 -10.13 -2.51
CA VAL A 51 6.04 -11.25 -2.57
C VAL A 51 5.59 -12.30 -3.60
N SER A 52 4.30 -12.59 -3.71
CA SER A 52 3.79 -13.57 -4.68
C SER A 52 3.70 -13.04 -6.11
N TYR A 53 3.33 -11.77 -6.30
CA TYR A 53 3.03 -11.19 -7.61
C TYR A 53 4.25 -10.54 -8.26
N PHE A 54 5.10 -9.85 -7.50
CA PHE A 54 6.21 -9.06 -8.05
C PHE A 54 7.19 -9.87 -8.92
N PRO A 55 7.56 -11.11 -8.58
CA PRO A 55 8.40 -11.94 -9.46
C PRO A 55 7.78 -12.19 -10.85
N ILE A 56 6.44 -12.32 -10.93
CA ILE A 56 5.69 -12.50 -12.18
C ILE A 56 5.65 -11.18 -12.94
N HIS A 57 5.30 -10.09 -12.24
CA HIS A 57 5.28 -8.74 -12.81
C HIS A 57 6.60 -8.36 -13.49
N MET A 58 7.74 -8.78 -12.93
CA MET A 58 9.06 -8.44 -13.46
C MET A 58 9.52 -9.30 -14.64
N LYS A 59 9.00 -10.53 -14.80
CA LYS A 59 9.60 -11.53 -15.71
C LYS A 59 8.68 -12.04 -16.80
N ALA A 60 7.37 -11.97 -16.60
CA ALA A 60 6.39 -12.55 -17.53
C ALA A 60 5.94 -11.55 -18.60
N ASP A 61 5.31 -12.05 -19.66
CA ASP A 61 4.59 -11.24 -20.65
C ASP A 61 3.31 -10.62 -20.08
N GLU A 62 2.72 -9.66 -20.81
CA GLU A 62 1.53 -8.92 -20.37
C GLU A 62 0.32 -9.82 -20.10
N THR A 63 0.12 -10.86 -20.91
CA THR A 63 -0.99 -11.81 -20.75
C THR A 63 -0.86 -12.56 -19.43
N THR A 64 0.31 -13.13 -19.17
CA THR A 64 0.60 -13.88 -17.94
C THR A 64 0.53 -12.97 -16.71
N LYS A 65 1.01 -11.72 -16.79
CA LYS A 65 0.88 -10.74 -15.70
C LYS A 65 -0.59 -10.49 -15.38
N LYS A 66 -1.42 -10.26 -16.39
CA LYS A 66 -2.85 -9.97 -16.21
C LYS A 66 -3.61 -11.16 -15.62
N GLU A 67 -3.34 -12.38 -16.08
CA GLU A 67 -3.95 -13.60 -15.54
C GLU A 67 -3.58 -13.82 -14.06
N ALA A 68 -2.28 -13.74 -13.73
CA ALA A 68 -1.81 -13.87 -12.35
C ALA A 68 -2.37 -12.76 -11.45
N LEU A 69 -2.46 -11.53 -11.96
CA LEU A 69 -3.04 -10.41 -11.24
C LEU A 69 -4.52 -10.67 -10.92
N ASN A 70 -5.31 -11.10 -11.90
CA ASN A 70 -6.72 -11.41 -11.71
C ASN A 70 -6.93 -12.49 -10.65
N GLU A 71 -6.10 -13.53 -10.61
CA GLU A 71 -6.20 -14.58 -9.59
C GLU A 71 -5.82 -14.07 -8.19
N GLN A 72 -4.67 -13.40 -8.07
CA GLN A 72 -4.09 -13.04 -6.78
C GLN A 72 -4.73 -11.80 -6.15
N SER A 73 -5.14 -10.82 -6.96
CA SER A 73 -5.76 -9.58 -6.47
C SER A 73 -7.14 -9.82 -5.85
N LEU A 74 -7.91 -10.80 -6.33
CA LEU A 74 -9.20 -11.17 -5.74
C LEU A 74 -9.05 -11.54 -4.26
N LYS A 75 -8.01 -12.32 -3.93
CA LYS A 75 -7.71 -12.71 -2.55
C LYS A 75 -7.26 -11.50 -1.73
N LEU A 76 -6.34 -10.68 -2.27
CA LEU A 76 -5.86 -9.47 -1.60
C LEU A 76 -7.04 -8.55 -1.24
N PHE A 77 -7.84 -8.16 -2.23
CA PHE A 77 -8.90 -7.17 -2.03
C PHE A 77 -10.00 -7.67 -1.11
N LYS A 78 -10.35 -8.96 -1.17
CA LYS A 78 -11.28 -9.57 -0.20
C LYS A 78 -10.72 -9.54 1.22
N ASN A 79 -9.44 -9.85 1.40
CA ASN A 79 -8.79 -9.78 2.71
C ASN A 79 -8.76 -8.34 3.22
N LEU A 80 -8.40 -7.38 2.38
CA LEU A 80 -8.38 -5.96 2.75
C LEU A 80 -9.76 -5.42 3.14
N GLN A 81 -10.82 -5.78 2.41
CA GLN A 81 -12.19 -5.41 2.82
C GLN A 81 -12.55 -6.01 4.19
N THR A 82 -12.20 -7.28 4.41
CA THR A 82 -12.45 -7.95 5.69
C THR A 82 -11.70 -7.26 6.84
N LEU A 83 -10.42 -6.91 6.63
CA LEU A 83 -9.63 -6.20 7.62
C LEU A 83 -10.14 -4.77 7.85
N GLN A 84 -10.52 -4.06 6.79
CA GLN A 84 -11.08 -2.73 6.87
C GLN A 84 -12.35 -2.72 7.72
N GLU A 85 -13.29 -3.63 7.47
CA GLU A 85 -14.50 -3.79 8.28
C GLU A 85 -14.17 -4.15 9.74
N LEU A 86 -13.28 -5.13 9.94
CA LEU A 86 -12.86 -5.58 11.27
C LEU A 86 -12.19 -4.47 12.09
N TYR A 87 -11.40 -3.62 11.43
CA TYR A 87 -10.66 -2.53 12.05
C TYR A 87 -11.38 -1.19 12.00
N GLN A 88 -12.68 -1.22 11.68
CA GLN A 88 -13.56 -0.04 11.67
C GLN A 88 -13.04 1.07 10.73
N GLY A 89 -12.37 0.65 9.67
CA GLY A 89 -11.96 1.48 8.54
C GLY A 89 -13.16 1.87 7.66
N ASN A 90 -13.05 3.02 7.00
CA ASN A 90 -14.00 3.45 5.98
C ASN A 90 -13.26 4.21 4.88
N ASP A 91 -12.83 5.44 5.19
CA ASP A 91 -12.01 6.26 4.29
C ASP A 91 -10.55 5.79 4.27
N PHE A 92 -10.18 4.95 5.23
CA PHE A 92 -8.86 4.37 5.46
C PHE A 92 -9.02 2.87 5.76
N LEU A 93 -7.91 2.13 5.73
CA LEU A 93 -7.87 0.68 6.02
C LEU A 93 -7.97 0.38 7.52
N VAL A 94 -7.55 1.31 8.39
CA VAL A 94 -7.61 1.15 9.84
C VAL A 94 -8.18 2.42 10.46
N GLY A 95 -9.26 2.28 11.24
CA GLY A 95 -9.87 3.41 11.95
C GLY A 95 -10.30 4.55 11.02
N ASN A 96 -9.99 5.78 11.42
CA ASN A 96 -10.52 7.00 10.78
C ASN A 96 -9.45 8.04 10.44
N HIS A 97 -8.18 7.64 10.36
CA HIS A 97 -7.08 8.53 10.00
C HIS A 97 -6.11 7.84 9.04
N LEU A 98 -5.35 8.66 8.30
CA LEU A 98 -4.32 8.17 7.41
C LEU A 98 -3.23 7.43 8.18
N THR A 99 -2.88 6.23 7.72
CA THR A 99 -1.78 5.44 8.23
C THR A 99 -0.85 5.00 7.11
N TYR A 100 0.31 4.47 7.46
CA TYR A 100 1.24 3.96 6.45
C TYR A 100 0.74 2.69 5.74
N ALA A 101 -0.29 2.01 6.28
CA ALA A 101 -0.98 0.94 5.56
C ALA A 101 -1.71 1.46 4.32
N ASP A 102 -2.35 2.63 4.42
CA ASP A 102 -3.02 3.27 3.29
C ASP A 102 -2.01 3.70 2.22
N LEU A 103 -0.88 4.26 2.65
CA LEU A 103 0.23 4.64 1.75
C LEU A 103 0.84 3.44 1.05
N TRP A 104 1.07 2.34 1.78
CA TRP A 104 1.60 1.10 1.20
C TRP A 104 0.62 0.47 0.22
N PHE A 105 -0.66 0.41 0.59
CA PHE A 105 -1.71 -0.04 -0.32
C PHE A 105 -1.79 0.84 -1.57
N TYR A 106 -1.71 2.16 -1.42
CA TYR A 106 -1.72 3.11 -2.53
C TYR A 106 -0.58 2.84 -3.51
N ASP A 107 0.65 2.77 -3.02
CA ASP A 107 1.87 2.53 -3.81
C ASP A 107 1.77 1.22 -4.60
N ILE A 108 1.44 0.12 -3.92
CA ILE A 108 1.31 -1.19 -4.57
C ILE A 108 0.18 -1.22 -5.60
N THR A 109 -0.94 -0.54 -5.32
CA THR A 109 -2.05 -0.52 -6.27
C THR A 109 -1.79 0.37 -7.49
N GLU A 110 -0.78 1.25 -7.49
CA GLU A 110 -0.36 1.95 -8.72
C GLU A 110 0.14 0.94 -9.78
N THR A 111 0.99 -0.01 -9.37
CA THR A 111 1.49 -1.07 -10.25
C THR A 111 0.35 -1.97 -10.75
N VAL A 112 -0.59 -2.31 -9.86
CA VAL A 112 -1.76 -3.14 -10.18
C VAL A 112 -2.66 -2.46 -11.21
N LEU A 113 -2.95 -1.16 -11.04
CA LEU A 113 -3.77 -0.38 -11.96
C LEU A 113 -3.07 -0.11 -13.30
N GLY A 114 -1.74 -0.08 -13.32
CA GLY A 114 -0.96 -0.03 -14.56
C GLY A 114 -1.12 -1.28 -15.44
N VAL A 115 -1.46 -2.43 -14.85
CA VAL A 115 -1.73 -3.68 -15.57
C VAL A 115 -3.20 -3.85 -15.92
N ASP A 116 -4.10 -3.53 -14.98
CA ASP A 116 -5.54 -3.49 -15.23
C ASP A 116 -6.20 -2.34 -14.46
N SER A 117 -6.54 -1.28 -15.19
CA SER A 117 -7.12 -0.05 -14.61
C SER A 117 -8.53 -0.24 -14.04
N THR A 118 -9.21 -1.35 -14.35
CA THR A 118 -10.60 -1.63 -13.93
C THR A 118 -10.68 -2.56 -12.72
N ILE A 119 -9.53 -3.08 -12.25
CA ILE A 119 -9.46 -4.13 -11.22
C ILE A 119 -10.10 -3.71 -9.88
N LEU A 120 -10.14 -2.41 -9.58
CA LEU A 120 -10.76 -1.86 -8.36
C LEU A 120 -12.24 -1.47 -8.52
N ASP A 121 -12.83 -1.55 -9.72
CA ASP A 121 -14.22 -1.11 -9.97
C ASP A 121 -15.24 -1.87 -9.11
N LYS A 122 -14.92 -3.11 -8.73
CA LYS A 122 -15.75 -3.96 -7.87
C LYS A 122 -15.53 -3.71 -6.37
N TYR A 123 -14.58 -2.84 -6.01
CA TYR A 123 -14.11 -2.61 -4.64
C TYR A 123 -14.20 -1.12 -4.27
N PRO A 124 -15.41 -0.53 -4.24
CA PRO A 124 -15.57 0.92 -4.05
C PRO A 124 -14.95 1.44 -2.75
N ASN A 125 -14.94 0.65 -1.68
CA ASN A 125 -14.28 1.04 -0.43
C ASN A 125 -12.76 1.15 -0.57
N LEU A 126 -12.13 0.27 -1.34
CA LEU A 126 -10.69 0.33 -1.60
C LEU A 126 -10.33 1.47 -2.57
N THR A 127 -11.19 1.74 -3.56
CA THR A 127 -11.10 2.94 -4.39
C THR A 127 -11.17 4.20 -3.54
N LYS A 128 -12.06 4.23 -2.54
CA LYS A 128 -12.17 5.34 -1.59
C LYS A 128 -10.90 5.54 -0.76
N VAL A 129 -10.27 4.46 -0.27
CA VAL A 129 -8.97 4.55 0.42
C VAL A 129 -7.92 5.25 -0.44
N ARG A 130 -7.81 4.88 -1.72
CA ARG A 130 -6.88 5.54 -2.64
C ARG A 130 -7.18 7.03 -2.79
N GLN A 131 -8.45 7.39 -2.95
CA GLN A 131 -8.88 8.78 -3.04
C GLN A 131 -8.54 9.56 -1.76
N SER A 132 -8.70 8.97 -0.59
CA SER A 132 -8.31 9.60 0.68
C SER A 132 -6.82 9.91 0.73
N VAL A 133 -5.96 9.00 0.24
CA VAL A 133 -4.52 9.22 0.12
C VAL A 133 -4.20 10.34 -0.87
N GLU A 134 -4.83 10.32 -2.05
CA GLU A 134 -4.65 11.35 -3.09
C GLU A 134 -5.11 12.74 -2.65
N ASN A 135 -6.09 12.81 -1.75
CA ASN A 135 -6.63 14.05 -1.23
C ASN A 135 -5.90 14.58 0.01
N ASP A 136 -4.97 13.82 0.62
CA ASP A 136 -4.12 14.34 1.68
C ASP A 136 -3.22 15.46 1.11
N THR A 137 -3.28 16.65 1.70
CA THR A 137 -2.62 17.84 1.15
C THR A 137 -1.10 17.65 0.95
N LYS A 138 -0.43 16.91 1.84
CA LYS A 138 1.03 16.70 1.75
C LYS A 138 1.35 15.65 0.70
N VAL A 139 0.58 14.56 0.65
CA VAL A 139 0.73 13.53 -0.37
C VAL A 139 0.38 14.09 -1.75
N ALA A 140 -0.73 14.80 -1.91
CA ALA A 140 -1.14 15.44 -3.16
C ALA A 140 -0.07 16.39 -3.71
N ALA A 141 0.53 17.21 -2.84
CA ALA A 141 1.63 18.10 -3.23
C ALA A 141 2.83 17.29 -3.74
N TYR A 142 3.22 16.22 -3.06
CA TYR A 142 4.28 15.33 -3.54
C TYR A 142 3.92 14.65 -4.86
N LEU A 143 2.71 14.08 -5.00
CA LEU A 143 2.27 13.39 -6.22
C LEU A 143 2.26 14.31 -7.45
N LYS A 144 1.97 15.60 -7.26
CA LYS A 144 2.01 16.61 -8.33
C LYS A 144 3.42 16.83 -8.86
N ASP A 145 4.41 16.84 -7.98
CA ASP A 145 5.79 17.25 -8.28
C ASP A 145 6.77 16.06 -8.42
N ARG A 146 6.37 14.84 -8.04
CA ARG A 146 7.25 13.67 -8.10
C ARG A 146 7.67 13.36 -9.55
N PRO A 147 8.90 12.87 -9.78
CA PRO A 147 9.34 12.47 -11.11
C PRO A 147 8.40 11.42 -11.71
N LYS A 148 8.04 11.61 -12.99
CA LYS A 148 7.33 10.58 -13.77
C LYS A 148 8.34 9.55 -14.23
N LEU A 149 8.19 8.32 -13.76
CA LEU A 149 9.08 7.21 -14.06
C LEU A 149 8.36 6.23 -14.99
N PRO A 150 9.08 5.54 -15.89
CA PRO A 150 8.49 4.67 -16.91
C PRO A 150 8.14 3.26 -16.38
N PHE A 151 8.17 3.07 -15.07
CA PHE A 151 7.95 1.80 -14.39
C PHE A 151 6.77 1.91 -13.44
#